data_AF-A0A7J6WTB5-F1
#
_entry.id   AF-A0A7J6WTB5-F1
#
_cell.length_a   1.000
_cell.length_b   1.000
_cell.length_c   1.000
_cell.angle_alpha   90.00
_cell.angle_beta   90.00
_cell.angle_gamma   90.00
#
_symmetry.space_group_name_H-M   'P 1'
#
loop_
_entity.id
_entity.type
_entity.pdbx_description
1 polymer ?
#
loop_
_entity_poly.entity_id
_entity_poly.type
_entity_poly.pdbx_seq_one_letter_code
_entity_poly.pdbx_strand_id
1 'polypeptide(L)'
;VIHGAERGETAALLLSPQKPLFRNPTSADLTDNGSQFTFFLTSPLQAFCQLVGISAADATEKDIVDKAENILLSAFSEWELKLCTLTSLDLVWAQVISDPFLRRIILRFIFCRSVLSLFSLSEDSCQYLPECLPPLPDYVSPTSEVVHYNVQRLAISLGVTECFHFDASLHPMRDMPK
;
A
#
# COMPACT_ATOMS: atom_id res chain seq x y z
N VAL A 1 16.06 15.98 -10.47
CA VAL A 1 16.02 14.54 -10.14
C VAL A 1 16.47 14.43 -8.69
N ILE A 2 15.71 13.74 -7.84
CA ILE A 2 16.05 13.55 -6.43
C ILE A 2 16.95 12.31 -6.34
N HIS A 3 18.09 12.41 -5.65
CA HIS A 3 19.12 11.37 -5.71
C HIS A 3 19.26 10.51 -4.43
N GLY A 4 18.48 10.78 -3.37
CA GLY A 4 18.56 10.03 -2.11
C GLY A 4 19.82 10.28 -1.27
N ALA A 5 20.68 11.21 -1.71
CA ALA A 5 21.89 11.68 -1.03
C ALA A 5 21.84 13.21 -0.78
N GLU A 6 20.63 13.75 -0.64
CA GLU A 6 20.42 15.17 -0.37
C GLU A 6 21.09 15.54 0.95
N ARG A 7 21.97 16.56 0.95
CA ARG A 7 22.74 17.04 2.12
C ARG A 7 23.88 16.13 2.62
N GLY A 8 24.32 15.16 1.82
CA GLY A 8 25.54 14.38 2.09
C GLY A 8 25.37 13.17 3.01
N GLU A 9 24.12 12.85 3.39
CA GLU A 9 23.75 11.65 4.12
C GLU A 9 22.77 10.82 3.29
N THR A 10 22.86 9.49 3.38
CA THR A 10 21.90 8.59 2.73
C THR A 10 20.56 8.68 3.46
N ALA A 11 19.49 9.02 2.76
CA ALA A 11 18.17 9.23 3.37
C ALA A 11 17.11 8.33 2.74
N ALA A 12 16.17 7.85 3.58
CA ALA A 12 14.96 7.22 3.10
C ALA A 12 13.98 8.30 2.67
N LEU A 13 13.59 8.27 1.41
CA LEU A 13 12.64 9.20 0.84
C LEU A 13 11.37 8.45 0.46
N LEU A 14 10.22 8.98 0.86
CA LEU A 14 8.91 8.54 0.42
C LEU A 14 8.26 9.71 -0.30
N LEU A 15 8.03 9.55 -1.60
CA LEU A 15 7.57 10.61 -2.49
C LEU A 15 6.10 10.34 -2.84
N SER A 16 5.25 11.35 -2.66
CA SER A 16 3.85 11.26 -3.07
C SER A 16 3.72 11.18 -4.60
N PRO A 17 2.63 10.61 -5.12
CA PRO A 17 2.30 10.71 -6.54
C PRO A 17 2.29 12.16 -7.03
N GLN A 18 2.60 12.38 -8.30
CA GLN A 18 2.49 13.71 -8.93
C GLN A 18 1.02 14.12 -9.11
N LYS A 19 0.13 13.15 -9.32
CA LYS A 19 -1.31 13.36 -9.46
C LYS A 19 -2.09 12.41 -8.54
N PRO A 20 -3.10 12.89 -7.80
CA PRO A 20 -3.94 12.02 -6.99
C PRO A 20 -4.89 11.19 -7.86
N LEU A 21 -5.26 10.00 -7.37
CA LEU A 21 -6.29 9.15 -7.98
C LEU A 21 -7.70 9.36 -7.40
N PHE A 22 -7.83 10.00 -6.22
CA PHE A 22 -9.14 10.35 -5.67
C PHE A 22 -9.88 11.29 -6.62
N ARG A 23 -11.02 10.84 -7.16
CA ARG A 23 -11.93 11.66 -7.96
C ARG A 23 -12.73 12.57 -7.02
N ASN A 24 -12.52 13.87 -7.13
CA ASN A 24 -13.30 14.91 -6.44
C ASN A 24 -13.40 14.71 -4.91
N PRO A 25 -12.28 14.77 -4.18
CA PRO A 25 -12.38 14.80 -2.72
C PRO A 25 -13.21 16.03 -2.32
N THR A 26 -14.20 15.86 -1.44
CA THR A 26 -14.93 17.02 -0.94
C THR A 26 -13.95 17.91 -0.18
N SER A 27 -14.21 19.23 -0.09
CA SER A 27 -13.29 20.13 0.61
C SER A 27 -13.07 19.72 2.07
N ALA A 28 -14.05 19.05 2.69
CA ALA A 28 -13.96 18.50 4.04
C ALA A 28 -13.00 17.29 4.13
N ASP A 29 -13.00 16.40 3.13
CA ASP A 29 -12.11 15.22 3.10
C ASP A 29 -10.63 15.63 3.00
N LEU A 30 -10.34 16.73 2.28
CA LEU A 30 -8.98 17.26 2.12
C LEU A 30 -8.47 17.97 3.37
N THR A 31 -9.34 18.65 4.11
CA THR A 31 -8.93 19.44 5.29
C THR A 31 -8.58 18.56 6.49
N ASP A 32 -9.22 17.40 6.63
CA ASP A 32 -9.04 16.54 7.82
C ASP A 32 -7.97 15.46 7.61
N ASN A 33 -7.80 14.96 6.37
CA ASN A 33 -6.93 13.80 6.08
C ASN A 33 -5.67 14.14 5.25
N GLY A 34 -5.55 15.39 4.78
CA GLY A 34 -4.44 15.84 3.94
C GLY A 34 -4.47 15.26 2.53
N SER A 35 -3.29 15.04 1.93
CA SER A 35 -3.20 14.45 0.60
C SER A 35 -3.62 12.96 0.60
N GLN A 36 -4.03 12.41 -0.55
CA GLN A 36 -4.29 10.97 -0.71
C GLN A 36 -3.13 10.12 -0.15
N PHE A 37 -1.90 10.52 -0.46
CA PHE A 37 -0.70 9.84 0.02
C PHE A 37 -0.62 9.87 1.55
N THR A 38 -0.79 11.06 2.15
CA THR A 38 -0.83 11.22 3.61
C THR A 38 -1.91 10.36 4.24
N PHE A 39 -3.10 10.31 3.64
CA PHE A 39 -4.22 9.54 4.18
C PHE A 39 -3.93 8.04 4.20
N PHE A 40 -3.31 7.49 3.16
CA PHE A 40 -2.84 6.10 3.19
C PHE A 40 -1.77 5.86 4.28
N LEU A 41 -0.88 6.82 4.51
CA LEU A 41 0.17 6.70 5.54
C LEU A 41 -0.38 6.81 6.97
N THR A 42 -1.52 7.45 7.19
CA THR A 42 -2.13 7.61 8.52
C THR A 42 -3.23 6.59 8.80
N SER A 43 -4.08 6.32 7.81
CA SER A 43 -5.33 5.54 7.90
C SER A 43 -5.54 4.70 6.62
N PRO A 44 -4.74 3.62 6.42
CA PRO A 44 -4.66 2.90 5.15
C PRO A 44 -5.98 2.26 4.71
N LEU A 45 -6.74 1.64 5.62
CA LEU A 45 -8.00 1.00 5.28
C LEU A 45 -9.06 2.03 4.87
N GLN A 46 -9.15 3.15 5.59
CA GLN A 46 -10.07 4.24 5.27
C GLN A 46 -9.72 4.88 3.92
N ALA A 47 -8.42 5.09 3.65
CA ALA A 47 -7.95 5.58 2.35
C ALA A 47 -8.26 4.60 1.21
N PHE A 48 -8.15 3.29 1.45
CA PHE A 48 -8.58 2.27 0.50
C PHE A 48 -10.09 2.37 0.24
N CYS A 49 -10.93 2.39 1.28
CA CYS A 49 -12.39 2.51 1.14
C CYS A 49 -12.79 3.77 0.36
N GLN A 50 -12.16 4.91 0.66
CA GLN A 50 -12.40 6.16 -0.07
C GLN A 50 -11.98 6.03 -1.56
N LEU A 51 -10.87 5.34 -1.85
CA LEU A 51 -10.42 5.13 -3.23
C LEU A 51 -11.46 4.39 -4.07
N VAL A 52 -12.05 3.33 -3.51
CA VAL A 52 -13.01 2.45 -4.19
C VAL A 52 -14.46 2.93 -4.07
N GLY A 53 -14.69 4.08 -3.41
CA GLY A 53 -16.02 4.69 -3.30
C GLY A 53 -16.93 4.07 -2.23
N ILE A 54 -16.39 3.33 -1.25
CA ILE A 54 -17.17 2.85 -0.09
C ILE A 54 -17.36 4.03 0.87
N SER A 55 -18.61 4.45 1.09
CA SER A 55 -18.91 5.49 2.07
C SER A 55 -18.97 4.93 3.50
N ALA A 56 -18.79 5.80 4.50
CA ALA A 56 -18.96 5.44 5.91
C ALA A 56 -20.38 4.90 6.23
N ALA A 57 -21.38 5.20 5.41
CA ALA A 57 -22.74 4.68 5.55
C ALA A 57 -22.88 3.25 5.00
N ASP A 58 -22.09 2.87 4.00
CA ASP A 58 -22.09 1.53 3.38
C ASP A 58 -21.23 0.53 4.18
N ALA A 59 -20.27 1.04 4.96
CA ALA A 59 -19.44 0.28 5.89
C ALA A 59 -20.18 -0.11 7.20
N THR A 60 -21.51 -0.13 7.20
CA THR A 60 -22.35 -0.30 8.39
C THR A 60 -22.32 -1.71 8.99
N GLU A 61 -21.81 -2.71 8.27
CA GLU A 61 -21.50 -4.02 8.85
C GLU A 61 -20.11 -3.98 9.49
N LYS A 62 -20.08 -3.68 10.79
CA LYS A 62 -18.87 -3.72 11.63
C LYS A 62 -18.02 -4.97 11.38
N ASP A 63 -18.65 -6.12 11.18
CA ASP A 63 -17.98 -7.40 10.93
C ASP A 63 -17.17 -7.40 9.61
N ILE A 64 -17.63 -6.70 8.57
CA ILE A 64 -16.91 -6.54 7.30
C ILE A 64 -15.66 -5.67 7.51
N VAL A 65 -15.80 -4.55 8.22
CA VAL A 65 -14.70 -3.63 8.51
C VAL A 65 -13.64 -4.31 9.38
N ASP A 66 -14.05 -4.98 10.46
CA ASP A 66 -13.16 -5.73 11.36
C ASP A 66 -12.42 -6.84 10.58
N LYS A 67 -13.11 -7.53 9.66
CA LYS A 67 -12.48 -8.53 8.79
C LYS A 67 -11.45 -7.91 7.84
N ALA A 68 -11.76 -6.79 7.21
CA ALA A 68 -10.85 -6.08 6.31
C ALA A 68 -9.61 -5.56 7.06
N GLU A 69 -9.79 -5.03 8.28
CA GLU A 69 -8.70 -4.60 9.14
C GLU A 69 -7.79 -5.76 9.52
N ASN A 70 -8.35 -6.92 9.90
CA ASN A 70 -7.57 -8.12 10.18
C ASN A 70 -6.77 -8.63 8.97
N ILE A 71 -7.34 -8.56 7.75
CA ILE A 71 -6.62 -8.90 6.51
C ILE A 71 -5.41 -7.96 6.32
N LEU A 72 -5.62 -6.65 6.51
CA LEU A 72 -4.57 -5.66 6.35
C LEU A 72 -3.45 -5.81 7.40
N LEU A 73 -3.82 -6.04 8.67
CA LEU A 73 -2.86 -6.31 9.75
C LEU A 73 -2.04 -7.58 9.49
N SER A 74 -2.69 -8.63 8.96
CA SER A 74 -2.01 -9.87 8.58
C SER A 74 -1.00 -9.65 7.46
N ALA A 75 -1.38 -8.88 6.43
CA ALA A 75 -0.48 -8.51 5.33
C ALA A 75 0.73 -7.72 5.84
N PHE A 76 0.51 -6.74 6.72
CA PHE A 76 1.60 -5.95 7.30
C PHE A 76 2.54 -6.80 8.14
N SER A 77 2.02 -7.75 8.92
CA SER A 77 2.83 -8.67 9.72
C SER A 77 3.70 -9.57 8.84
N GLU A 78 3.14 -10.06 7.73
CA GLU A 78 3.85 -10.90 6.75
C GLU A 78 4.99 -10.12 6.07
N TRP A 79 4.72 -8.90 5.61
CA TRP A 79 5.73 -8.06 4.98
C TRP A 79 6.80 -7.60 5.97
N GLU A 80 6.41 -7.25 7.20
CA GLU A 80 7.33 -6.92 8.29
C GLU A 80 8.31 -8.06 8.56
N LEU A 81 7.79 -9.27 8.79
CA LEU A 81 8.62 -10.43 9.09
C LEU A 81 9.63 -10.68 7.98
N LYS A 82 9.21 -10.57 6.71
CA LYS A 82 10.12 -10.75 5.59
C LYS A 82 11.17 -9.65 5.54
N LEU A 83 10.77 -8.38 5.62
CA LEU A 83 11.71 -7.27 5.53
C LEU A 83 12.74 -7.30 6.68
N CYS A 84 12.33 -7.68 7.89
CA CYS A 84 13.23 -7.83 9.04
C CYS A 84 14.22 -8.99 8.89
N THR A 85 13.94 -9.98 8.03
CA THR A 85 14.81 -11.15 7.82
C THR A 85 15.66 -11.08 6.56
N LEU A 86 15.46 -10.05 5.72
CA LEU A 86 16.27 -9.82 4.52
C LEU A 86 17.67 -9.30 4.90
N THR A 87 18.70 -10.04 4.50
CA THR A 87 20.10 -9.65 4.71
C THR A 87 20.63 -8.69 3.64
N SER A 88 19.91 -8.54 2.53
CA SER A 88 20.27 -7.72 1.37
C SER A 88 19.54 -6.37 1.34
N LEU A 89 18.95 -5.96 2.46
CA LEU A 89 18.23 -4.69 2.55
C LEU A 89 19.23 -3.53 2.62
N ASP A 90 18.93 -2.43 1.92
CA ASP A 90 19.73 -1.21 2.05
C ASP A 90 19.82 -0.77 3.52
N LEU A 91 20.99 -0.29 3.95
CA LEU A 91 21.25 0.09 5.34
C LEU A 91 20.25 1.14 5.84
N VAL A 92 19.82 2.06 4.98
CA VAL A 92 18.81 3.07 5.34
C VAL A 92 17.48 2.40 5.67
N TRP A 93 17.05 1.44 4.85
CA TRP A 93 15.82 0.70 5.13
C TRP A 93 15.97 -0.20 6.35
N ALA A 94 17.14 -0.80 6.60
CA ALA A 94 17.39 -1.57 7.82
C ALA A 94 17.23 -0.71 9.09
N GLN A 95 17.69 0.53 9.06
CA GLN A 95 17.50 1.49 10.16
C GLN A 95 16.04 1.90 10.33
N VAL A 96 15.37 2.26 9.23
CA VAL A 96 13.93 2.62 9.21
C VAL A 96 13.08 1.49 9.79
N ILE A 97 13.35 0.25 9.40
CA ILE A 97 12.59 -0.92 9.86
C ILE A 97 12.90 -1.25 11.32
N SER A 98 14.07 -0.91 11.83
CA SER A 98 14.40 -1.11 13.24
C SER A 98 13.56 -0.21 14.17
N ASP A 99 13.15 0.97 13.70
CA ASP A 99 12.26 1.87 14.45
C ASP A 99 10.77 1.46 14.29
N PRO A 100 10.03 1.18 15.38
CA PRO A 100 8.65 0.72 15.27
C PRO A 100 7.68 1.71 14.61
N PHE A 101 7.90 3.02 14.74
CA PHE A 101 7.04 4.03 14.14
C PHE A 101 7.30 4.16 12.64
N LEU A 102 8.56 4.30 12.26
CA LEU A 102 8.97 4.35 10.86
C LEU A 102 8.66 3.05 10.13
N ARG A 103 8.78 1.90 10.81
CA ARG A 103 8.36 0.59 10.29
C ARG A 103 6.88 0.56 9.93
N ARG A 104 6.01 1.14 10.77
CA ARG A 104 4.58 1.27 10.42
C ARG A 104 4.37 2.16 9.19
N ILE A 105 5.12 3.26 9.08
CA ILE A 105 5.03 4.16 7.93
C ILE A 105 5.43 3.44 6.63
N ILE A 106 6.53 2.68 6.62
CA ILE A 106 6.98 1.98 5.41
C ILE A 106 6.02 0.87 4.98
N LEU A 107 5.40 0.13 5.92
CA LEU A 107 4.38 -0.87 5.60
C LEU A 107 3.13 -0.23 4.97
N ARG A 108 2.70 0.92 5.50
CA ARG A 108 1.59 1.69 4.93
C ARG A 108 1.94 2.30 3.59
N PHE A 109 3.20 2.71 3.38
CA PHE A 109 3.71 3.14 2.08
C PHE A 109 3.67 2.01 1.06
N ILE A 110 4.15 0.81 1.41
CA ILE A 110 4.10 -0.38 0.54
C ILE A 110 2.66 -0.64 0.13
N PHE A 111 1.72 -0.62 1.08
CA PHE A 111 0.30 -0.77 0.78
C PHE A 111 -0.23 0.31 -0.16
N CYS A 112 0.04 1.59 0.12
CA CYS A 112 -0.34 2.72 -0.71
C CYS A 112 0.13 2.53 -2.16
N ARG A 113 1.43 2.25 -2.34
CA ARG A 113 2.03 2.04 -3.67
C ARG A 113 1.37 0.90 -4.42
N SER A 114 1.08 -0.19 -3.72
CA SER A 114 0.52 -1.40 -4.30
C SER A 114 -0.94 -1.21 -4.73
N VAL A 115 -1.74 -0.61 -3.86
CA VAL A 115 -3.14 -0.27 -4.13
C VAL A 115 -3.23 0.66 -5.34
N LEU A 116 -2.45 1.76 -5.37
CA LEU A 116 -2.49 2.71 -6.47
C LEU A 116 -1.99 2.10 -7.79
N SER A 117 -1.00 1.19 -7.73
CA SER A 117 -0.52 0.44 -8.90
C SER A 117 -1.57 -0.47 -9.49
N LEU A 118 -2.30 -1.21 -8.64
CA LEU A 118 -3.32 -2.17 -9.08
C LEU A 118 -4.64 -1.48 -9.46
N PHE A 119 -4.88 -0.27 -8.95
CA PHE A 119 -6.06 0.55 -9.28
C PHE A 119 -5.89 1.37 -10.56
N SER A 120 -4.65 1.73 -10.95
CA SER A 120 -4.41 2.58 -12.12
C SER A 120 -4.71 1.86 -13.44
N LEU A 121 -5.57 2.46 -14.25
CA LEU A 121 -6.10 1.94 -15.54
C LEU A 121 -5.27 2.33 -16.78
N SER A 122 -4.17 3.09 -16.62
CA SER A 122 -3.56 3.86 -17.72
C SER A 122 -2.08 3.55 -17.95
N GLU A 123 -1.65 3.61 -19.22
CA GLU A 123 -0.26 3.53 -19.67
C GLU A 123 0.65 4.62 -19.06
N ASP A 124 0.07 5.72 -18.57
CA ASP A 124 0.74 6.85 -17.91
C ASP A 124 0.86 6.67 -16.37
N SER A 125 0.94 5.41 -15.93
CA SER A 125 0.80 4.99 -14.52
C SER A 125 1.79 5.66 -13.56
N CYS A 126 3.00 5.99 -14.00
CA CYS A 126 4.06 6.52 -13.14
C CYS A 126 3.68 7.84 -12.42
N GLN A 127 2.84 8.69 -13.03
CA GLN A 127 2.43 9.96 -12.43
C GLN A 127 1.50 9.77 -11.20
N TYR A 128 0.91 8.58 -11.06
CA TYR A 128 -0.06 8.23 -10.03
C TYR A 128 0.53 7.35 -8.93
N LEU A 129 1.79 6.95 -9.04
CA LEU A 129 2.44 6.06 -8.08
C LEU A 129 3.32 6.84 -7.10
N PRO A 130 3.30 6.47 -5.82
CA PRO A 130 4.29 6.94 -4.88
C PRO A 130 5.63 6.23 -5.14
N GLU A 131 6.72 6.96 -4.97
CA GLU A 131 8.08 6.47 -5.21
C GLU A 131 8.88 6.48 -3.91
N CYS A 132 9.96 5.70 -3.86
CA CYS A 132 10.87 5.73 -2.73
C CYS A 132 12.32 5.63 -3.17
N LEU A 133 13.21 6.18 -2.35
CA LEU A 133 14.65 6.07 -2.51
C LEU A 133 15.28 5.69 -1.16
N PRO A 134 16.24 4.74 -1.13
CA PRO A 134 16.57 3.83 -2.23
C PRO A 134 15.38 2.90 -2.57
N PRO A 135 15.37 2.21 -3.74
CA PRO A 135 14.28 1.30 -4.06
C PRO A 135 14.10 0.21 -2.99
N LEU A 136 12.85 -0.11 -2.67
CA LEU A 136 12.53 -1.26 -1.82
C LEU A 136 12.78 -2.58 -2.57
N PRO A 137 13.03 -3.70 -1.86
CA PRO A 137 13.24 -5.00 -2.48
C PRO A 137 12.03 -5.47 -3.30
N ASP A 138 12.28 -6.25 -4.36
CA ASP A 138 11.26 -6.80 -5.26
C ASP A 138 10.16 -7.60 -4.55
N TYR A 139 10.46 -8.18 -3.38
CA TYR A 139 9.49 -8.89 -2.56
C TYR A 139 8.27 -8.04 -2.19
N VAL A 140 8.46 -6.74 -1.96
CA VAL A 140 7.38 -5.77 -1.66
C VAL A 140 7.04 -4.87 -2.86
N SER A 141 7.45 -5.28 -4.06
CA SER A 141 7.02 -4.62 -5.30
C SER A 141 5.49 -4.77 -5.47
N PRO A 142 4.79 -3.77 -6.03
CA PRO A 142 3.38 -3.91 -6.43
C PRO A 142 3.09 -5.12 -7.32
N THR A 143 4.09 -5.61 -8.06
CA THR A 143 3.98 -6.77 -8.95
C THR A 143 4.33 -8.10 -8.28
N SER A 144 4.68 -8.10 -6.99
CA SER A 144 5.02 -9.34 -6.27
C SER A 144 3.76 -10.12 -5.93
N GLU A 145 3.86 -11.46 -5.95
CA GLU A 145 2.71 -12.33 -5.70
C GLU A 145 2.10 -12.10 -4.32
N VAL A 146 2.96 -11.90 -3.30
CA VAL A 146 2.54 -11.72 -1.91
C VAL A 146 1.78 -10.40 -1.72
N VAL A 147 2.26 -9.32 -2.33
CA VAL A 147 1.60 -8.01 -2.26
C VAL A 147 0.28 -8.07 -3.01
N HIS A 148 0.30 -8.60 -4.24
CA HIS A 148 -0.87 -8.72 -5.09
C HIS A 148 -1.98 -9.56 -4.43
N TYR A 149 -1.63 -10.72 -3.87
CA TYR A 149 -2.55 -11.59 -3.14
C TYR A 149 -3.22 -10.88 -1.96
N ASN A 150 -2.46 -10.12 -1.17
CA ASN A 150 -3.00 -9.43 0.00
C ASN A 150 -3.93 -8.27 -0.38
N VAL A 151 -3.62 -7.50 -1.43
CA VAL A 151 -4.53 -6.45 -1.96
C VAL A 151 -5.79 -7.08 -2.57
N GLN A 152 -5.65 -8.17 -3.33
CA GLN A 152 -6.78 -8.89 -3.90
C GLN A 152 -7.71 -9.47 -2.83
N ARG A 153 -7.16 -10.06 -1.77
CA ARG A 153 -7.95 -10.54 -0.62
C ARG A 153 -8.76 -9.45 0.05
N LEU A 154 -8.16 -8.27 0.23
CA LEU A 154 -8.85 -7.11 0.79
C LEU A 154 -10.00 -6.67 -0.14
N ALA A 155 -9.73 -6.53 -1.44
CA ALA A 155 -10.75 -6.18 -2.43
C ALA A 155 -11.90 -7.18 -2.49
N ILE A 156 -11.61 -8.49 -2.44
CA ILE A 156 -12.64 -9.56 -2.35
C ILE A 156 -13.47 -9.41 -1.09
N SER A 157 -12.84 -9.14 0.06
CA SER A 157 -13.55 -9.02 1.34
C SER A 157 -14.53 -7.84 1.38
N LEU A 158 -14.25 -6.80 0.59
CA LEU A 158 -15.06 -5.59 0.48
C LEU A 158 -15.95 -5.58 -0.77
N GLY A 159 -15.89 -6.62 -1.61
CA GLY A 159 -16.70 -6.73 -2.82
C GLY A 159 -16.38 -5.70 -3.92
N VAL A 160 -15.11 -5.26 -4.00
CA VAL A 160 -14.65 -4.19 -4.91
C VAL A 160 -13.55 -4.65 -5.89
N THR A 161 -13.51 -5.94 -6.21
CA THR A 161 -12.48 -6.52 -7.08
C THR A 161 -12.43 -5.91 -8.48
N GLU A 162 -13.58 -5.46 -8.98
CA GLU A 162 -13.75 -4.83 -10.29
C GLU A 162 -13.07 -3.45 -10.41
N CYS A 163 -12.71 -2.85 -9.26
CA CYS A 163 -11.94 -1.61 -9.23
C CYS A 163 -10.44 -1.82 -9.51
N PHE A 164 -9.97 -3.07 -9.59
CA PHE A 164 -8.54 -3.39 -9.68
C PHE A 164 -8.21 -4.29 -10.88
N HIS A 165 -6.98 -4.16 -11.37
CA HIS A 165 -6.40 -5.04 -12.37
C HIS A 165 -5.55 -6.11 -11.70
N PHE A 166 -6.18 -7.27 -11.49
CA PHE A 166 -5.47 -8.45 -10.99
C PHE A 166 -5.13 -9.38 -12.15
N ASP A 167 -3.85 -9.70 -12.33
CA ASP A 167 -3.43 -10.70 -13.31
C ASP A 167 -3.99 -12.08 -12.96
N ALA A 168 -4.74 -12.68 -13.89
CA ALA A 168 -5.40 -13.98 -13.71
C ALA A 168 -4.43 -15.15 -13.49
N SER A 169 -3.13 -14.96 -13.73
CA SER A 169 -2.09 -16.00 -13.59
C SER A 169 -1.57 -16.19 -12.17
N LEU A 170 -1.94 -15.35 -11.20
CA LEU A 170 -1.43 -15.39 -9.82
C LEU A 170 -2.45 -15.99 -8.84
N HIS A 171 -3.07 -17.10 -9.21
CA HIS A 171 -3.80 -17.92 -8.22
C HIS A 171 -2.81 -18.55 -7.23
N PRO A 172 -3.07 -18.51 -5.91
CA PRO A 172 -2.27 -19.25 -4.96
C PRO A 172 -2.31 -20.73 -5.33
N MET A 173 -1.16 -21.41 -5.25
CA MET A 173 -1.12 -22.86 -5.31
C MET A 173 -2.18 -23.42 -4.35
N ARG A 174 -3.15 -24.16 -4.89
CA ARG A 174 -4.09 -24.93 -4.09
C ARG A 174 -3.27 -25.85 -3.18
N ASP A 175 -3.58 -25.81 -1.89
CA ASP A 175 -3.15 -26.83 -0.93
C ASP A 175 -3.40 -28.22 -1.55
N MET A 176 -2.32 -28.99 -1.75
CA MET A 176 -2.45 -30.41 -2.03
C MET A 176 -2.84 -31.10 -0.72
N PRO A 177 -3.91 -31.92 -0.70
CA PRO A 177 -4.23 -32.72 0.47
C PRO A 177 -3.14 -33.78 0.68
N LYS A 178 -2.78 -33.98 1.94
CA LYS A 178 -1.97 -35.12 2.38
C LYS A 178 -2.73 -36.43 2.21
#